data_AF-A0A920M307-F1
#
_entry.id   AF-A0A920M307-F1
#
_cell.length_a   1.000
_cell.length_b   1.000
_cell.length_c   1.000
_cell.angle_alpha   90.00
_cell.angle_beta   90.00
_cell.angle_gamma   90.00
#
_symmetry.space_group_name_H-M   'P 1'
#
loop_
_entity.id
_entity.type
_entity.pdbx_description
1 polymer ?
#
loop_
_entity_poly.entity_id
_entity_poly.type
_entity_poly.pdbx_seq_one_letter_code
_entity_poly.pdbx_strand_id
1 'polypeptide(L)' 'MLFHSTRGVDKDKTFADILMQGLASDGGLFMPDTWPQVEIEKLNPCKVFKKLLNI' A
#
# COMPACT_ATOMS: atom_id res chain seq x y z
N MET A 1 6.01 3.04 6.19
CA MET A 1 5.20 3.47 5.04
C MET A 1 3.93 4.08 5.59
N LEU A 2 3.53 5.21 5.02
CA LEU A 2 2.32 5.94 5.40
C LEU A 2 1.39 6.06 4.19
N PHE A 3 0.13 6.38 4.47
CA PHE A 3 -0.94 6.47 3.50
C PHE A 3 -1.73 7.77 3.69
N HIS A 4 -2.28 8.27 2.59
CA HIS A 4 -3.17 9.42 2.52
C HIS A 4 -4.42 9.10 1.71
N SER A 5 -5.49 9.84 1.96
CA SER A 5 -6.70 9.84 1.16
C SER A 5 -6.41 10.47 -0.20
N THR A 6 -6.97 9.91 -1.26
CA THR A 6 -6.99 10.51 -2.59
C THR A 6 -7.63 11.91 -2.65
N ARG A 7 -8.33 12.33 -1.59
CA ARG A 7 -8.91 13.69 -1.45
C ARG A 7 -8.11 14.60 -0.51
N GLY A 8 -7.02 14.09 0.09
CA GLY A 8 -5.99 14.88 0.77
C GLY A 8 -6.28 15.30 2.21
N VAL A 9 -7.46 14.98 2.78
CA VAL A 9 -7.80 15.39 4.14
C VAL A 9 -7.27 14.39 5.17
N ASP A 10 -7.49 13.10 4.91
CA ASP A 10 -7.05 12.02 5.80
C ASP A 10 -5.61 11.60 5.44
N LYS A 11 -4.64 11.71 6.34
CA LYS A 11 -3.20 11.54 6.03
C LYS A 11 -2.42 10.91 7.20
N ASP A 12 -1.16 10.59 6.94
CA ASP A 12 -0.21 10.05 7.92
C ASP A 12 -0.69 8.73 8.58
N LYS A 13 -1.47 7.93 7.84
CA LYS A 13 -2.05 6.67 8.35
C LYS A 13 -1.12 5.49 8.13
N THR A 14 -1.06 4.57 9.10
CA THR A 14 -0.38 3.29 8.90
C THR A 14 -1.26 2.29 8.14
N PHE A 15 -0.68 1.21 7.63
CA PHE A 15 -1.46 0.14 7.00
C PHE A 15 -2.50 -0.46 7.96
N ALA A 16 -2.16 -0.63 9.24
CA ALA A 16 -3.09 -1.17 10.23
C ALA A 16 -4.29 -0.24 10.43
N ASP A 17 -4.06 1.08 10.48
CA ASP A 17 -5.14 2.06 10.63
C ASP A 17 -6.11 2.01 9.45
N ILE A 18 -5.58 2.07 8.21
CA ILE A 18 -6.44 2.09 7.01
C ILE A 18 -7.17 0.76 6.79
N LEU A 19 -6.56 -0.36 7.19
CA LEU A 19 -7.18 -1.68 7.10
C LEU A 19 -8.39 -1.78 8.03
N MET A 20 -8.28 -1.22 9.23
CA MET A 20 -9.38 -1.21 10.21
C MET A 20 -10.43 -0.15 9.88
N GLN A 21 -10.03 1.00 9.33
CA GLN A 21 -10.93 2.10 8.97
C GLN A 21 -11.71 1.83 7.69
N GLY A 22 -11.10 1.16 6.71
CA GLY A 22 -11.65 0.96 5.37
C GLY A 22 -11.59 2.23 4.54
N LEU A 23 -12.67 3.03 4.56
CA LEU A 23 -12.77 4.26 3.75
C LEU A 23 -12.18 5.46 4.49
N ALA A 24 -11.51 6.38 3.77
CA ALA A 24 -11.01 7.61 4.36
C ALA A 24 -12.17 8.48 4.89
N SER A 25 -11.91 9.29 5.91
CA SER A 25 -12.95 10.11 6.56
C SER A 25 -13.60 11.15 5.64
N ASP A 26 -12.91 11.53 4.56
CA ASP A 26 -13.38 12.44 3.51
C ASP A 26 -14.10 11.71 2.34
N GLY A 27 -14.35 10.41 2.49
CA GLY A 27 -14.96 9.55 1.47
C GLY A 27 -14.02 9.18 0.31
N GLY A 28 -12.74 9.51 0.41
CA GLY A 28 -11.70 9.05 -0.51
C GLY A 28 -11.19 7.64 -0.20
N LEU A 29 -10.25 7.16 -1.01
CA LEU A 29 -9.56 5.89 -0.80
C LEU A 29 -8.14 6.16 -0.33
N PHE A 30 -7.56 5.24 0.44
CA PHE A 30 -6.18 5.36 0.87
C PHE A 30 -5.19 4.92 -0.23
N MET A 31 -4.14 5.71 -0.43
CA MET A 31 -2.98 5.40 -1.25
C MET A 31 -1.70 5.56 -0.43
N PRO A 32 -0.64 4.77 -0.70
CA PRO A 32 0.63 4.97 -0.04
C PRO A 32 1.25 6.30 -0.49
N ASP A 33 1.93 6.99 0.41
CA ASP A 33 2.63 8.23 0.09
C ASP A 33 3.76 7.99 -0.92
N THR A 34 4.32 6.78 -0.91
CA THR A 34 5.38 6.34 -1.83
C THR A 34 5.17 4.91 -2.26
N TRP A 35 5.27 4.64 -3.56
CA TRP A 35 5.23 3.28 -4.09
C TRP A 35 6.59 2.58 -3.91
N PRO A 36 6.62 1.38 -3.32
CA PRO A 36 7.85 0.60 -3.24
C PRO A 36 8.32 0.25 -4.64
N GLN A 37 9.60 0.50 -4.92
CA GLN A 37 10.21 0.16 -6.20
C GLN A 37 10.73 -1.27 -6.17
N VAL A 38 10.60 -1.96 -7.30
CA VAL A 38 11.05 -3.34 -7.46
C VAL A 38 11.94 -3.42 -8.70
N GLU A 39 13.13 -4.00 -8.56
CA GLU A 39 14.03 -4.25 -9.67
C GLU A 39 13.59 -5.50 -10.44
N ILE A 40 13.26 -5.34 -11.72
CA ILE A 40 12.67 -6.39 -12.55
C ILE A 40 13.67 -7.53 -12.78
N GLU A 41 14.95 -7.22 -12.87
CA GLU A 41 16.04 -8.18 -13.09
C GLU A 41 16.19 -9.16 -11.92
N LYS A 42 15.75 -8.75 -10.71
CA LYS A 42 15.77 -9.58 -9.50
C LYS A 42 14.51 -10.45 -9.36
N LEU A 43 13.50 -10.25 -10.21
CA LEU A 43 12.29 -11.07 -10.21
C LEU A 43 12.55 -12.37 -10.98
N ASN A 44 12.31 -13.51 -10.32
CA ASN A 44 12.34 -14.81 -10.98
C ASN A 44 10.92 -15.23 -11.38
N PRO A 45 10.52 -15.16 -12.68
CA PRO A 45 9.14 -15.32 -13.15
C PRO A 45 8.48 -16.64 -12.73
N CYS A 46 9.27 -17.72 -12.60
CA CYS A 46 8.76 -19.05 -12.28
C CYS A 46 8.60 -19.32 -10.77
N LYS A 47 8.98 -18.38 -9.89
CA LYS A 47 8.89 -18.51 -8.43
C LYS A 47 8.19 -17.34 -7.72
N VAL A 48 7.60 -16.42 -8.47
CA VAL A 48 7.16 -15.10 -7.99
C VAL A 48 6.07 -15.18 -6.92
N PHE A 49 5.02 -15.94 -7.18
CA PHE A 49 3.76 -15.79 -6.44
C PHE A 49 3.88 -16.11 -4.94
N LYS A 50 4.53 -17.23 -4.57
CA LYS A 50 4.71 -17.60 -3.15
C LYS A 50 5.83 -16.83 -2.47
N LYS A 51 6.88 -16.47 -3.21
CA LYS A 51 8.07 -15.82 -2.62
C LYS A 51 7.84 -14.35 -2.29
N LEU A 52 7.02 -13.63 -3.07
CA LEU A 52 6.79 -12.20 -2.86
C LEU A 52 5.79 -11.89 -1.74
N LEU A 53 4.90 -12.84 -1.42
CA LEU A 53 3.87 -12.63 -0.41
C LEU A 53 4.37 -12.89 1.02
N ASN A 54 5.54 -13.51 1.21
CA ASN A 54 6.10 -13.83 2.54
C ASN A 54 5.07 -14.54 3.46
N ILE A 55 4.18 -15.35 2.88
CA ILE A 55 3.22 -16.23 3.56
C ILE A 55 3.66 -17.68 3.35
#